data_AF-A0A3M7CEQ1-F1
#
_entry.id   AF-A0A3M7CEQ1-F1
#
_cell.length_a   1.000
_cell.length_b   1.000
_cell.length_c   1.000
_cell.angle_alpha   90.00
_cell.angle_beta   90.00
_cell.angle_gamma   90.00
#
_symmetry.space_group_name_H-M   'P 1'
#
loop_
_entity.id
_entity.type
_entity.pdbx_description
1 polymer ?
#
loop_
_entity_poly.entity_id
_entity_poly.type
_entity_poly.pdbx_seq_one_letter_code
_entity_poly.pdbx_strand_id
1 'polypeptide(L)'
;MAFAAVELPLGHFAPKASRNKMGLRELKNRLSRKDSTTEKTSLPKHVVSKQSRHDIQRQSASPAQRQAPQSNLSRSADDAPPAYSPAPNAAPLPGVSATPASSHGADDPYAFLTSFDTVFLIDDSGSMAGSRWRETALALETITPICTAHDSDGIDIYFLNTPSSSYHQNVTSSATVREIFQTVRPGGGTPTGQRLNQIIKPYLRKYEREGDACKPMNIICITDGEPSDDVESPLIAAAKKLDKLDAPAWQLGVQFFQVGRDEEAKRHLQQLDDELAEISGDDELRDIVDTVPFTGAGGAQLTGDGILKVVLGAVNRRLDRKKSKDLHR
;
A
#
# COMPACT_ATOMS: atom_id res chain seq x y z
N MET A 1 36.42 -47.86 70.12
CA MET A 1 35.10 -48.04 69.47
C MET A 1 35.18 -47.37 68.11
N ALA A 2 34.90 -48.16 67.08
CA ALA A 2 34.97 -47.83 65.67
C ALA A 2 33.68 -47.16 65.16
N PHE A 3 33.63 -46.97 63.84
CA PHE A 3 32.54 -46.56 62.94
C PHE A 3 32.62 -45.10 62.47
N ALA A 4 32.51 -44.78 61.18
CA ALA A 4 32.71 -45.51 59.93
C ALA A 4 32.66 -44.44 58.82
N ALA A 5 33.61 -44.48 57.89
CA ALA A 5 33.57 -43.72 56.66
C ALA A 5 32.60 -44.39 55.67
N VAL A 6 31.80 -43.58 54.98
CA VAL A 6 31.01 -44.01 53.82
C VAL A 6 31.49 -43.19 52.63
N GLU A 7 32.26 -43.84 51.76
CA GLU A 7 32.52 -43.42 50.39
C GLU A 7 31.28 -43.66 49.52
N LEU A 8 30.99 -42.73 48.60
CA LEU A 8 30.13 -42.96 47.44
C LEU A 8 30.87 -42.57 46.15
N PRO A 9 30.64 -43.28 45.04
CA PRO A 9 31.63 -43.44 43.98
C PRO A 9 31.61 -42.38 42.88
N LEU A 10 32.81 -42.18 42.31
CA LEU A 10 33.11 -41.44 41.08
C LEU A 10 32.38 -42.04 39.87
N GLY A 11 31.42 -41.29 39.32
CA GLY A 11 30.81 -41.56 38.03
C GLY A 11 31.77 -41.26 36.89
N HIS A 12 32.17 -42.32 36.17
CA HIS A 12 32.94 -42.26 34.94
C HIS A 12 32.14 -41.60 33.80
N PHE A 13 32.66 -40.51 33.23
CA PHE A 13 32.27 -40.03 31.90
C PHE A 13 33.17 -40.70 30.85
N ALA A 14 32.59 -41.63 30.08
CA ALA A 14 33.19 -42.14 28.85
C ALA A 14 32.77 -41.26 27.66
N PRO A 15 33.67 -40.95 26.71
CA PRO A 15 33.36 -40.11 25.56
C PRO A 15 32.70 -40.95 24.46
N LYS A 16 31.63 -40.46 23.83
CA LYS A 16 31.10 -41.07 22.60
C LYS A 16 30.85 -40.05 21.49
N ALA A 17 31.65 -40.25 20.45
CA ALA A 17 31.32 -40.19 19.03
C ALA A 17 30.99 -38.83 18.40
N SER A 18 32.05 -38.23 17.86
CA SER A 18 32.04 -37.48 16.60
C SER A 18 31.19 -38.17 15.53
N ARG A 19 30.27 -37.42 14.92
CA ARG A 19 29.55 -37.83 13.70
C ARG A 19 29.70 -36.77 12.61
N ASN A 20 30.61 -37.11 11.70
CA ASN A 20 30.63 -36.86 10.27
C ASN A 20 30.16 -35.51 9.72
N LYS A 21 31.16 -34.70 9.35
CA LYS A 21 31.13 -33.86 8.15
C LYS A 21 30.80 -34.74 6.93
N MET A 22 29.63 -34.57 6.35
CA MET A 22 29.34 -35.09 5.01
C MET A 22 29.58 -33.99 3.99
N GLY A 23 30.47 -34.27 3.05
CA GLY A 23 31.07 -33.30 2.15
C GLY A 23 30.13 -32.80 1.05
N LEU A 24 30.40 -31.57 0.64
CA LEU A 24 29.80 -30.78 -0.43
C LEU A 24 29.98 -31.35 -1.86
N ARG A 25 30.03 -32.68 -2.03
CA ARG A 25 30.32 -33.34 -3.33
C ARG A 25 29.25 -34.32 -3.80
N GLU A 26 28.18 -34.56 -3.04
CA GLU A 26 27.14 -35.54 -3.42
C GLU A 26 25.81 -34.95 -3.89
N LEU A 27 25.63 -33.62 -3.82
CA LEU A 27 24.43 -32.95 -4.35
C LEU A 27 24.50 -32.57 -5.84
N LYS A 28 25.66 -32.71 -6.51
CA LYS A 28 25.83 -32.32 -7.93
C LYS A 28 25.53 -33.42 -8.96
N ASN A 29 25.26 -34.65 -8.55
CA ASN A 29 24.99 -35.77 -9.47
C ASN A 29 23.52 -36.18 -9.57
N ARG A 30 22.57 -35.44 -8.96
CA ARG A 30 21.13 -35.71 -9.07
C ARG A 30 20.33 -34.70 -9.90
N LEU A 31 20.99 -33.74 -10.56
CA LEU A 31 20.33 -32.76 -11.46
C LEU A 31 20.82 -32.81 -12.91
N SER A 32 21.48 -33.89 -13.33
CA SER A 32 21.81 -34.12 -14.75
C SER A 32 21.36 -35.51 -15.17
N ARG A 33 20.06 -35.63 -15.49
CA ARG A 33 19.47 -36.67 -16.36
C ARG A 33 17.95 -36.52 -16.40
N LYS A 34 17.48 -35.61 -17.25
CA LYS A 34 16.22 -35.78 -17.99
C LYS A 34 16.15 -34.73 -19.09
N ASP A 35 16.63 -35.12 -20.27
CA ASP A 35 15.93 -34.82 -21.52
C ASP A 35 16.59 -35.56 -22.69
N SER A 36 15.82 -36.47 -23.29
CA SER A 36 15.84 -36.82 -24.71
C SER A 36 14.94 -38.04 -24.92
N THR A 37 13.73 -37.81 -25.44
CA THR A 37 13.16 -38.75 -26.39
C THR A 37 12.21 -38.03 -27.33
N THR A 38 12.64 -38.02 -28.58
CA THR A 38 11.99 -37.50 -29.77
C THR A 38 10.92 -38.48 -30.22
N GLU A 39 9.70 -38.02 -30.48
CA GLU A 39 8.80 -38.70 -31.43
C GLU A 39 8.28 -37.72 -32.48
N LYS A 40 8.44 -38.16 -33.73
CA LYS A 40 7.96 -37.53 -34.97
C LYS A 40 6.51 -37.91 -35.18
N THR A 41 5.66 -36.99 -35.62
CA THR A 41 4.67 -37.30 -36.67
C THR A 41 4.13 -36.05 -37.39
N SER A 42 4.36 -36.09 -38.70
CA SER A 42 3.73 -35.47 -39.88
C SER A 42 2.48 -34.56 -39.79
N LEU A 43 2.56 -33.47 -40.57
CA LEU A 43 1.49 -32.66 -41.17
C LEU A 43 0.49 -33.48 -42.02
N PRO A 44 -0.70 -32.91 -42.34
CA PRO A 44 -0.86 -32.40 -43.71
C PRO A 44 -1.63 -31.06 -43.85
N LYS A 45 -1.64 -30.59 -45.10
CA LYS A 45 -2.02 -29.27 -45.64
C LYS A 45 -3.51 -29.13 -46.01
N HIS A 46 -3.97 -27.87 -46.04
CA HIS A 46 -4.93 -27.21 -46.97
C HIS A 46 -6.09 -28.00 -47.58
N VAL A 47 -7.32 -27.50 -47.39
CA VAL A 47 -8.37 -27.40 -48.44
C VAL A 47 -9.21 -26.14 -48.25
N VAL A 48 -9.39 -25.40 -49.34
CA VAL A 48 -10.30 -24.28 -49.56
C VAL A 48 -11.65 -24.80 -50.08
N SER A 49 -12.78 -24.20 -49.67
CA SER A 49 -14.06 -24.00 -50.41
C SER A 49 -15.23 -23.95 -49.42
N LYS A 50 -16.42 -23.42 -49.68
CA LYS A 50 -17.00 -22.39 -50.55
C LYS A 50 -18.37 -22.09 -49.92
N GLN A 51 -18.85 -20.86 -50.07
CA GLN A 51 -20.25 -20.44 -50.28
C GLN A 51 -21.40 -21.37 -49.79
N SER A 52 -22.34 -20.81 -49.03
CA SER A 52 -23.62 -20.43 -49.67
C SER A 52 -24.49 -19.50 -48.82
N ARG A 53 -25.07 -18.53 -49.52
CA ARG A 53 -26.17 -17.64 -49.12
C ARG A 53 -27.50 -18.30 -49.48
N HIS A 54 -28.52 -18.05 -48.67
CA HIS A 54 -29.95 -17.93 -48.99
C HIS A 54 -30.52 -17.18 -47.78
N ASP A 55 -31.05 -15.95 -47.78
CA ASP A 55 -31.87 -15.18 -48.72
C ASP A 55 -33.16 -15.86 -49.17
N ILE A 56 -34.27 -15.36 -48.61
CA ILE A 56 -35.66 -15.18 -49.09
C ILE A 56 -36.59 -15.22 -47.85
N GLN A 57 -37.64 -14.41 -47.65
CA GLN A 57 -38.11 -13.13 -48.19
C GLN A 57 -39.46 -12.85 -47.48
N ARG A 58 -39.66 -11.60 -47.04
CA ARG A 58 -40.93 -10.84 -46.90
C ARG A 58 -42.16 -11.45 -46.20
N GLN A 59 -42.77 -10.65 -45.32
CA GLN A 59 -44.00 -9.86 -45.58
C GLN A 59 -44.39 -9.15 -44.25
N SER A 60 -44.17 -7.83 -44.11
CA SER A 60 -45.11 -6.72 -44.37
C SER A 60 -46.32 -6.62 -43.44
N ALA A 61 -46.34 -5.61 -42.56
CA ALA A 61 -47.43 -4.61 -42.42
C ALA A 61 -47.19 -3.66 -41.22
N SER A 62 -47.28 -2.36 -41.47
CA SER A 62 -47.60 -1.29 -40.51
C SER A 62 -48.86 -0.58 -41.06
N PRO A 63 -49.44 0.47 -40.43
CA PRO A 63 -49.32 1.00 -39.06
C PRO A 63 -50.70 1.24 -38.40
N ALA A 64 -50.74 1.54 -37.10
CA ALA A 64 -51.90 2.23 -36.50
C ALA A 64 -51.48 3.21 -35.40
N GLN A 65 -51.85 4.46 -35.61
CA GLN A 65 -51.72 5.63 -34.72
C GLN A 65 -52.72 5.60 -33.57
N ARG A 66 -52.34 6.12 -32.40
CA ARG A 66 -53.15 7.03 -31.54
C ARG A 66 -52.29 7.47 -30.33
N GLN A 67 -51.79 8.69 -30.36
CA GLN A 67 -52.35 9.91 -29.73
C GLN A 67 -51.79 10.17 -28.34
N ALA A 68 -50.92 11.19 -28.26
CA ALA A 68 -50.61 11.94 -27.06
C ALA A 68 -51.68 13.03 -26.84
N PRO A 69 -51.96 13.45 -25.60
CA PRO A 69 -52.65 14.71 -25.36
C PRO A 69 -51.62 15.84 -25.18
N GLN A 70 -51.65 16.79 -26.13
CA GLN A 70 -51.22 18.16 -25.89
C GLN A 70 -52.36 18.90 -25.19
N SER A 71 -52.04 19.68 -24.16
CA SER A 71 -52.82 20.86 -23.80
C SER A 71 -51.88 22.06 -23.85
N ASN A 72 -52.20 23.00 -24.74
CA ASN A 72 -51.55 24.28 -24.94
C ASN A 72 -52.44 25.34 -24.27
N LEU A 73 -51.89 26.17 -23.38
CA LEU A 73 -52.42 27.49 -23.04
C LEU A 73 -51.25 28.47 -22.80
N SER A 74 -50.91 29.17 -23.88
CA SER A 74 -50.66 30.62 -24.02
C SER A 74 -50.01 31.46 -22.89
N ARG A 75 -48.81 31.97 -23.22
CA ARG A 75 -48.32 33.38 -23.21
C ARG A 75 -48.40 34.26 -21.94
N SER A 76 -47.22 34.64 -21.43
CA SER A 76 -46.68 36.02 -21.23
C SER A 76 -45.34 35.91 -20.47
N ALA A 77 -44.17 36.22 -21.04
CA ALA A 77 -43.50 37.53 -21.07
C ALA A 77 -43.30 38.15 -19.67
N ASP A 78 -42.03 38.24 -19.26
CA ASP A 78 -41.41 39.16 -18.30
C ASP A 78 -42.05 39.34 -16.91
N ASP A 79 -41.44 38.73 -15.89
CA ASP A 79 -41.34 39.37 -14.56
C ASP A 79 -40.12 38.83 -13.79
N ALA A 80 -38.96 39.43 -14.04
CA ALA A 80 -37.82 39.31 -13.13
C ALA A 80 -38.09 40.23 -11.92
N PRO A 81 -37.90 39.77 -10.67
CA PRO A 81 -38.16 40.62 -9.51
C PRO A 81 -37.22 41.84 -9.52
N PRO A 82 -37.69 43.01 -9.07
CA PRO A 82 -36.95 44.26 -9.22
C PRO A 82 -35.61 44.23 -8.47
N ALA A 83 -34.59 44.81 -9.11
CA ALA A 83 -33.29 45.05 -8.53
C ALA A 83 -33.43 45.95 -7.28
N TYR A 84 -32.97 45.48 -6.13
CA TYR A 84 -32.92 46.27 -4.91
C TYR A 84 -31.99 47.48 -5.12
N SER A 85 -32.56 48.68 -5.00
CA SER A 85 -31.80 49.93 -4.91
C SER A 85 -31.18 50.04 -3.51
N PRO A 86 -29.91 50.48 -3.37
CA PRO A 86 -29.28 50.65 -2.06
C PRO A 86 -29.86 51.87 -1.34
N ALA A 87 -30.28 51.69 -0.08
CA ALA A 87 -30.66 52.78 0.80
C ALA A 87 -29.40 53.54 1.29
N PRO A 88 -29.43 54.89 1.38
CA PRO A 88 -28.31 55.68 1.87
C PRO A 88 -28.45 55.85 3.39
N ASN A 89 -27.75 55.02 4.16
CA ASN A 89 -27.23 55.30 5.51
C ASN A 89 -26.95 53.99 6.26
N ALA A 90 -25.71 53.55 6.23
CA ALA A 90 -25.14 52.69 7.26
C ALA A 90 -23.71 53.17 7.51
N ALA A 91 -23.43 53.57 8.76
CA ALA A 91 -22.14 54.06 9.21
C ALA A 91 -21.04 52.98 9.05
N PRO A 92 -19.76 53.37 8.84
CA PRO A 92 -18.69 52.40 8.65
C PRO A 92 -18.33 51.72 9.98
N LEU A 93 -18.50 50.41 10.05
CA LEU A 93 -17.89 49.58 11.10
C LEU A 93 -16.41 49.33 10.73
N PRO A 94 -15.48 49.36 11.71
CA PRO A 94 -14.06 49.19 11.45
C PRO A 94 -13.76 47.78 10.94
N GLY A 95 -12.98 47.72 9.86
CA GLY A 95 -12.56 46.48 9.21
C GLY A 95 -11.81 45.57 10.17
N VAL A 96 -12.37 44.39 10.42
CA VAL A 96 -11.65 43.30 11.07
C VAL A 96 -10.79 42.66 9.99
N SER A 97 -9.50 43.03 9.96
CA SER A 97 -8.50 42.29 9.19
C SER A 97 -8.51 40.84 9.69
N ALA A 98 -9.09 39.94 8.89
CA ALA A 98 -8.95 38.52 9.09
C ALA A 98 -7.51 38.14 8.72
N THR A 99 -6.58 38.29 9.66
CA THR A 99 -5.36 37.50 9.67
C THR A 99 -5.78 36.02 9.75
N PRO A 100 -5.38 35.15 8.81
CA PRO A 100 -5.55 33.73 9.03
C PRO A 100 -4.67 33.37 10.24
N ALA A 101 -5.33 33.04 11.35
CA ALA A 101 -4.66 32.53 12.53
C ALA A 101 -4.11 31.14 12.17
N SER A 102 -2.86 31.08 11.73
CA SER A 102 -2.06 29.86 11.76
C SER A 102 -1.71 29.56 13.22
N SER A 103 -2.70 29.06 13.96
CA SER A 103 -2.52 28.48 15.28
C SER A 103 -2.22 26.98 15.15
N HIS A 104 -1.09 26.63 14.52
CA HIS A 104 -0.52 25.30 14.72
C HIS A 104 0.30 25.38 16.01
N GLY A 105 -0.41 25.23 17.13
CA GLY A 105 0.20 25.11 18.45
C GLY A 105 1.05 23.85 18.52
N ALA A 106 1.95 23.79 19.50
CA ALA A 106 2.87 22.68 19.76
C ALA A 106 2.19 21.31 20.04
N ASP A 107 0.86 21.25 20.00
CA ASP A 107 0.00 20.07 20.21
C ASP A 107 -0.78 19.64 18.96
N ASP A 108 -0.36 20.04 17.75
CA ASP A 108 -0.95 19.54 16.51
C ASP A 108 -0.58 18.05 16.32
N PRO A 109 -1.54 17.10 16.43
CA PRO A 109 -1.27 15.68 16.36
C PRO A 109 -0.94 15.21 14.93
N TYR A 110 -0.91 16.12 13.95
CA TYR A 110 -0.58 15.86 12.55
C TYR A 110 0.67 16.61 12.09
N ALA A 111 1.28 17.42 12.97
CA ALA A 111 2.46 18.24 12.64
C ALA A 111 3.60 17.43 12.01
N PHE A 112 3.75 16.17 12.38
CA PHE A 112 4.80 15.31 11.84
C PHE A 112 4.61 14.89 10.39
N LEU A 113 3.39 14.98 9.85
CA LEU A 113 3.14 14.72 8.42
C LEU A 113 3.94 15.70 7.54
N THR A 114 4.34 16.86 8.07
CA THR A 114 5.25 17.81 7.39
C THR A 114 6.66 17.27 7.15
N SER A 115 7.08 16.25 7.89
CA SER A 115 8.48 15.81 7.95
C SER A 115 8.79 14.53 7.16
N PHE A 116 7.78 13.93 6.53
CA PHE A 116 7.91 12.70 5.75
C PHE A 116 7.12 12.79 4.44
N ASP A 117 7.64 12.20 3.37
CA ASP A 117 6.87 11.94 2.15
C ASP A 117 5.94 10.75 2.40
N THR A 118 4.63 10.92 2.18
CA THR A 118 3.65 9.85 2.37
C THR A 118 3.32 9.16 1.05
N VAL A 119 3.60 7.86 0.99
CA VAL A 119 3.36 7.02 -0.20
C VAL A 119 2.34 5.95 0.17
N PHE A 120 1.21 5.89 -0.53
CA PHE A 120 0.26 4.78 -0.45
C PHE A 120 0.56 3.75 -1.52
N LEU A 121 0.84 2.51 -1.13
CA LEU A 121 0.93 1.37 -2.02
C LEU A 121 -0.36 0.55 -1.90
N ILE A 122 -1.23 0.65 -2.89
CA ILE A 122 -2.56 0.06 -2.85
C ILE A 122 -2.56 -1.27 -3.59
N ASP A 123 -3.05 -2.32 -2.94
CA ASP A 123 -3.36 -3.57 -3.59
C ASP A 123 -4.54 -3.41 -4.56
N ASP A 124 -4.26 -3.57 -5.84
CA ASP A 124 -5.23 -3.67 -6.94
C ASP A 124 -5.32 -5.10 -7.49
N SER A 125 -5.04 -6.13 -6.68
CA SER A 125 -5.22 -7.53 -7.01
C SER A 125 -6.69 -7.90 -7.19
N GLY A 126 -6.96 -9.08 -7.76
CA GLY A 126 -8.33 -9.55 -7.95
C GLY A 126 -9.16 -9.71 -6.66
N SER A 127 -8.53 -10.02 -5.52
CA SER A 127 -9.21 -10.20 -4.22
C SER A 127 -9.79 -8.91 -3.67
N MET A 128 -9.21 -7.77 -4.03
CA MET A 128 -9.66 -6.45 -3.59
C MET A 128 -10.98 -6.01 -4.23
N ALA A 129 -11.44 -6.67 -5.30
CA ALA A 129 -12.66 -6.30 -6.00
C ALA A 129 -13.89 -6.23 -5.08
N GLY A 130 -14.74 -5.20 -5.27
CA GLY A 130 -16.00 -5.08 -4.53
C GLY A 130 -15.93 -4.12 -3.35
N SER A 131 -16.19 -4.59 -2.13
CA SER A 131 -16.25 -3.72 -0.95
C SER A 131 -14.88 -3.22 -0.52
N ARG A 132 -13.86 -4.10 -0.50
CA ARG A 132 -12.50 -3.76 -0.07
C ARG A 132 -11.93 -2.59 -0.88
N TRP A 133 -12.01 -2.66 -2.21
CA TRP A 133 -11.63 -1.55 -3.10
C TRP A 133 -12.35 -0.24 -2.80
N ARG A 134 -13.68 -0.29 -2.60
CA ARG A 134 -14.49 0.90 -2.32
C ARG A 134 -14.18 1.51 -0.95
N GLU A 135 -13.95 0.68 0.05
CA GLU A 135 -13.59 1.13 1.39
C GLU A 135 -12.19 1.76 1.40
N THR A 136 -11.22 1.16 0.71
CA THR A 136 -9.89 1.77 0.51
C THR A 136 -9.99 3.11 -0.20
N ALA A 137 -10.76 3.22 -1.28
CA ALA A 137 -10.99 4.48 -1.98
C ALA A 137 -11.55 5.56 -1.05
N LEU A 138 -12.62 5.23 -0.32
CA LEU A 138 -13.28 6.17 0.59
C LEU A 138 -12.36 6.63 1.72
N ALA A 139 -11.59 5.70 2.28
CA ALA A 139 -10.67 6.02 3.37
C ALA A 139 -9.52 6.91 2.89
N LEU A 140 -8.96 6.65 1.69
CA LEU A 140 -7.98 7.55 1.08
C LEU A 140 -8.58 8.93 0.78
N GLU A 141 -9.78 8.99 0.19
CA GLU A 141 -10.48 10.27 -0.06
C GLU A 141 -10.66 11.08 1.23
N THR A 142 -10.86 10.41 2.37
CA THR A 142 -11.08 11.03 3.69
C THR A 142 -9.78 11.60 4.29
N ILE A 143 -8.66 10.88 4.14
CA ILE A 143 -7.38 11.29 4.76
C ILE A 143 -6.55 12.24 3.90
N THR A 144 -6.73 12.26 2.57
CA THR A 144 -5.94 13.14 1.69
C THR A 144 -5.96 14.61 2.10
N PRO A 145 -7.10 15.23 2.45
CA PRO A 145 -7.13 16.61 2.94
C PRO A 145 -6.33 16.81 4.24
N ILE A 146 -6.29 15.79 5.09
CA ILE A 146 -5.53 15.81 6.35
C ILE A 146 -4.04 15.73 6.03
N CYS A 147 -3.61 14.77 5.20
CA CYS A 147 -2.22 14.65 4.78
C CYS A 147 -1.72 15.93 4.11
N THR A 148 -2.51 16.51 3.21
CA THR A 148 -2.12 17.67 2.37
C THR A 148 -2.15 19.00 3.11
N ALA A 149 -2.90 19.10 4.22
CA ALA A 149 -2.82 20.25 5.12
C ALA A 149 -1.43 20.38 5.78
N HIS A 150 -0.70 19.28 5.88
CA HIS A 150 0.61 19.21 6.52
C HIS A 150 1.74 18.86 5.55
N ASP A 151 1.44 18.25 4.41
CA ASP A 151 2.41 17.95 3.35
C ASP A 151 2.04 18.69 2.06
N SER A 152 2.76 19.78 1.78
CA SER A 152 2.39 20.72 0.71
C SER A 152 2.54 20.17 -0.70
N ASP A 153 3.38 19.14 -0.89
CA ASP A 153 3.54 18.44 -2.17
C ASP A 153 2.58 17.26 -2.32
N GLY A 154 1.82 16.90 -1.28
CA GLY A 154 0.72 15.94 -1.31
C GLY A 154 1.13 14.49 -1.05
N ILE A 155 0.33 13.54 -1.54
CA ILE A 155 0.60 12.10 -1.37
C ILE A 155 0.88 11.43 -2.72
N ASP A 156 1.72 10.41 -2.71
CA ASP A 156 1.92 9.56 -3.89
C ASP A 156 1.10 8.27 -3.75
N ILE A 157 0.45 7.85 -4.83
CA ILE A 157 -0.36 6.63 -4.90
C ILE A 157 0.27 5.68 -5.93
N TYR A 158 0.69 4.52 -5.46
CA TYR A 158 1.14 3.41 -6.28
C TYR A 158 0.15 2.25 -6.15
N PHE A 159 0.11 1.39 -7.16
CA PHE A 159 -0.68 0.17 -7.18
C PHE A 159 0.22 -1.03 -7.43
N LEU A 160 -0.13 -2.22 -6.95
CA LEU A 160 0.70 -3.42 -7.15
C LEU A 160 0.85 -3.80 -8.62
N ASN A 161 -0.26 -3.83 -9.36
CA ASN A 161 -0.35 -4.29 -10.74
C ASN A 161 -0.37 -3.12 -11.73
N THR A 162 -1.08 -2.04 -11.41
CA THR A 162 -1.17 -0.88 -12.30
C THR A 162 0.18 -0.15 -12.42
N PRO A 163 0.67 0.11 -13.64
CA PRO A 163 1.91 0.85 -13.87
C PRO A 163 1.93 2.23 -13.20
N SER A 164 3.12 2.70 -12.84
CA SER A 164 3.28 4.03 -12.25
C SER A 164 2.83 5.12 -13.23
N SER A 165 2.12 6.11 -12.72
CA SER A 165 1.61 7.25 -13.49
C SER A 165 1.96 8.53 -12.75
N SER A 166 2.41 9.56 -13.48
CA SER A 166 2.62 10.90 -12.90
C SER A 166 1.30 11.51 -12.41
N TYR A 167 0.15 11.05 -12.91
CA TYR A 167 -1.16 11.47 -12.41
C TYR A 167 -1.44 11.00 -10.98
N HIS A 168 -0.72 9.98 -10.51
CA HIS A 168 -0.88 9.42 -9.17
C HIS A 168 0.14 9.98 -8.19
N GLN A 169 0.94 10.98 -8.60
CA GLN A 169 1.95 11.62 -7.77
C GLN A 169 1.48 12.99 -7.32
N ASN A 170 1.95 13.44 -6.16
CA ASN A 170 1.65 14.75 -5.61
C ASN A 170 0.14 15.04 -5.54
N VAL A 171 -0.64 14.02 -5.17
CA VAL A 171 -2.10 14.09 -5.10
C VAL A 171 -2.50 14.93 -3.90
N THR A 172 -3.18 16.04 -4.17
CA THR A 172 -3.57 17.02 -3.14
C THR A 172 -5.07 17.11 -2.87
N SER A 173 -5.90 16.39 -3.64
CA SER A 173 -7.35 16.51 -3.53
C SER A 173 -8.07 15.16 -3.51
N SER A 174 -9.13 15.06 -2.72
CA SER A 174 -10.02 13.88 -2.70
C SER A 174 -10.66 13.62 -4.06
N ALA A 175 -10.87 14.65 -4.88
CA ALA A 175 -11.42 14.50 -6.23
C ALA A 175 -10.45 13.70 -7.14
N THR A 176 -9.16 14.03 -7.10
CA THR A 176 -8.11 13.30 -7.83
C THR A 176 -8.03 11.85 -7.36
N VAL A 177 -8.07 11.59 -6.05
CA VAL A 177 -8.13 10.22 -5.51
C VAL A 177 -9.32 9.46 -6.10
N ARG A 178 -10.50 10.06 -6.07
CA ARG A 178 -11.71 9.45 -6.62
C ARG A 178 -11.55 9.08 -8.09
N GLU A 179 -10.99 9.97 -8.91
CA GLU A 179 -10.74 9.72 -10.33
C GLU A 179 -9.72 8.59 -10.57
N ILE A 180 -8.67 8.53 -9.75
CA ILE A 180 -7.69 7.43 -9.79
C ILE A 180 -8.41 6.09 -9.52
N PHE A 181 -9.20 6.00 -8.46
CA PHE A 181 -9.95 4.77 -8.13
C PHE A 181 -11.07 4.45 -9.13
N GLN A 182 -11.57 5.45 -9.86
CA GLN A 182 -12.51 5.26 -10.96
C GLN A 182 -11.85 4.79 -12.26
N THR A 183 -10.54 4.97 -12.45
CA THR A 183 -9.82 4.54 -13.65
C THR A 183 -9.09 3.21 -13.45
N VAL A 184 -8.56 2.97 -12.26
CA VAL A 184 -7.92 1.70 -11.88
C VAL A 184 -8.96 0.62 -11.59
N ARG A 185 -8.65 -0.63 -11.98
CA ARG A 185 -9.55 -1.78 -11.80
C ARG A 185 -8.78 -2.92 -11.14
N PRO A 186 -9.30 -3.48 -10.03
CA PRO A 186 -8.70 -4.64 -9.39
C PRO A 186 -8.58 -5.84 -10.35
N GLY A 187 -7.42 -6.50 -10.35
CA GLY A 187 -7.09 -7.67 -11.15
C GLY A 187 -5.62 -8.09 -11.00
N GLY A 188 -5.30 -9.31 -11.39
CA GLY A 188 -3.93 -9.84 -11.24
C GLY A 188 -3.65 -10.41 -9.86
N GLY A 189 -2.36 -10.57 -9.55
CA GLY A 189 -1.86 -11.11 -8.28
C GLY A 189 -1.44 -10.01 -7.31
N THR A 190 -0.64 -10.38 -6.31
CA THR A 190 -0.22 -9.48 -5.23
C THR A 190 1.32 -9.33 -5.21
N PRO A 191 1.97 -8.82 -6.28
CA PRO A 191 3.43 -8.74 -6.43
C PRO A 191 4.04 -7.62 -5.57
N THR A 192 3.89 -7.76 -4.25
CA THR A 192 4.22 -6.76 -3.24
C THR A 192 5.72 -6.48 -3.20
N GLY A 193 6.55 -7.53 -3.22
CA GLY A 193 8.01 -7.39 -3.10
C GLY A 193 8.60 -6.67 -4.29
N GLN A 194 8.21 -7.08 -5.49
CA GLN A 194 8.59 -6.43 -6.75
C GLN A 194 8.19 -4.96 -6.75
N ARG A 195 6.96 -4.63 -6.33
CA ARG A 195 6.49 -3.25 -6.37
C ARG A 195 7.16 -2.37 -5.32
N LEU A 196 7.36 -2.88 -4.10
CA LEU A 196 8.15 -2.20 -3.07
C LEU A 196 9.56 -1.89 -3.57
N ASN A 197 10.24 -2.86 -4.18
CA ASN A 197 11.58 -2.65 -4.73
C ASN A 197 11.61 -1.55 -5.80
N GLN A 198 10.58 -1.46 -6.65
CA GLN A 198 10.47 -0.41 -7.67
C GLN A 198 10.32 0.99 -7.08
N ILE A 199 9.75 1.13 -5.89
CA ILE A 199 9.58 2.41 -5.18
C ILE A 199 10.82 2.73 -4.34
N ILE A 200 11.29 1.77 -3.56
CA ILE A 200 12.38 1.94 -2.59
C ILE A 200 13.72 2.15 -3.32
N LYS A 201 14.00 1.42 -4.40
CA LYS A 201 15.32 1.49 -5.05
C LYS A 201 15.64 2.87 -5.67
N PRO A 202 14.70 3.57 -6.35
CA PRO A 202 14.90 4.97 -6.72
C PRO A 202 15.08 5.90 -5.52
N TYR A 203 14.28 5.71 -4.46
CA TYR A 203 14.40 6.50 -3.24
C TYR A 203 15.78 6.37 -2.57
N LEU A 204 16.30 5.15 -2.41
CA LEU A 204 17.65 4.95 -1.87
C LEU A 204 18.75 5.59 -2.73
N ARG A 205 18.56 5.67 -4.05
CA ARG A 205 19.48 6.39 -4.95
C ARG A 205 19.36 7.91 -4.81
N LYS A 206 18.17 8.42 -4.49
CA LYS A 206 17.96 9.83 -4.13
C LYS A 206 18.69 10.14 -2.82
N TYR A 207 18.46 9.33 -1.79
CA TYR A 207 19.12 9.47 -0.49
C TYR A 207 20.65 9.41 -0.58
N GLU A 208 21.21 8.46 -1.33
CA GLU A 208 22.66 8.34 -1.53
C GLU A 208 23.30 9.60 -2.17
N ARG A 209 22.54 10.37 -2.94
CA ARG A 209 22.99 11.62 -3.57
C ARG A 209 22.79 12.84 -2.67
N GLU A 210 21.66 12.89 -1.96
CA GLU A 210 21.18 14.08 -1.24
C GLU A 210 21.49 14.04 0.26
N GLY A 211 21.78 12.86 0.83
CA GLY A 211 22.00 12.65 2.26
C GLY A 211 20.82 13.13 3.09
N ASP A 212 21.11 13.85 4.18
CA ASP A 212 20.12 14.37 5.12
C ASP A 212 19.13 15.38 4.51
N ALA A 213 19.41 15.93 3.31
CA ALA A 213 18.46 16.77 2.59
C ALA A 213 17.31 15.98 1.95
N CYS A 214 17.47 14.66 1.80
CA CYS A 214 16.41 13.79 1.30
C CYS A 214 15.35 13.57 2.39
N LYS A 215 14.14 14.10 2.15
CA LYS A 215 12.99 13.92 3.06
C LYS A 215 12.76 12.42 3.33
N PRO A 216 12.62 12.02 4.60
CA PRO A 216 12.24 10.65 4.97
C PRO A 216 10.95 10.19 4.27
N MET A 217 10.81 8.89 4.00
CA MET A 217 9.65 8.35 3.28
C MET A 217 8.90 7.32 4.13
N ASN A 218 7.58 7.45 4.15
CA ASN A 218 6.66 6.50 4.78
C ASN A 218 5.78 5.82 3.72
N ILE A 219 6.02 4.54 3.46
CA ILE A 219 5.18 3.73 2.57
C ILE A 219 4.10 3.05 3.40
N ILE A 220 2.83 3.20 3.01
CA ILE A 220 1.68 2.53 3.62
C ILE A 220 1.09 1.59 2.58
N CYS A 221 1.38 0.30 2.73
CA CYS A 221 0.87 -0.78 1.91
C CYS A 221 -0.52 -1.20 2.41
N ILE A 222 -1.55 -1.04 1.58
CA ILE A 222 -2.93 -1.45 1.89
C ILE A 222 -3.24 -2.70 1.08
N THR A 223 -3.38 -3.84 1.73
CA THR A 223 -3.55 -5.16 1.08
C THR A 223 -4.55 -6.04 1.81
N ASP A 224 -5.22 -6.94 1.09
CA ASP A 224 -6.15 -7.92 1.68
C ASP A 224 -5.67 -9.37 1.66
N GLY A 225 -4.50 -9.62 1.06
CA GLY A 225 -3.99 -10.96 0.80
C GLY A 225 -2.49 -11.07 1.02
N GLU A 226 -2.02 -12.32 1.01
CA GLU A 226 -0.60 -12.65 1.07
C GLU A 226 0.13 -12.18 -0.21
N PRO A 227 1.37 -11.67 -0.10
CA PRO A 227 2.22 -11.44 -1.25
C PRO A 227 2.37 -12.68 -2.14
N SER A 228 2.37 -12.49 -3.46
CA SER A 228 2.64 -13.56 -4.43
C SER A 228 4.13 -13.77 -4.74
N ASP A 229 4.99 -13.00 -4.07
CA ASP A 229 6.44 -12.94 -4.29
C ASP A 229 7.19 -12.62 -2.98
N ASP A 230 8.52 -12.66 -3.05
CA ASP A 230 9.43 -12.40 -1.92
C ASP A 230 9.47 -10.91 -1.54
N VAL A 231 8.97 -10.60 -0.35
CA VAL A 231 8.87 -9.24 0.21
C VAL A 231 10.04 -8.92 1.13
N GLU A 232 10.60 -9.94 1.75
CA GLU A 232 11.69 -9.88 2.72
C GLU A 232 12.96 -9.37 2.07
N SER A 233 13.37 -9.95 0.94
CA SER A 233 14.61 -9.57 0.26
C SER A 233 14.73 -8.07 -0.06
N PRO A 234 13.75 -7.40 -0.70
CA PRO A 234 13.86 -5.98 -0.99
C PRO A 234 13.87 -5.11 0.27
N LEU A 235 13.15 -5.50 1.33
CA LEU A 235 13.14 -4.78 2.61
C LEU A 235 14.48 -4.92 3.35
N ILE A 236 15.01 -6.14 3.46
CA ILE A 236 16.33 -6.41 4.05
C ILE A 236 17.43 -5.68 3.28
N ALA A 237 17.38 -5.70 1.95
CA ALA A 237 18.34 -4.98 1.12
C ALA A 237 18.29 -3.46 1.35
N ALA A 238 17.09 -2.91 1.54
CA ALA A 238 16.91 -1.51 1.85
C ALA A 238 17.44 -1.14 3.24
N ALA A 239 17.10 -1.93 4.25
CA ALA A 239 17.58 -1.77 5.62
C ALA A 239 19.11 -1.78 5.66
N LYS A 240 19.75 -2.82 5.13
CA LYS A 240 21.22 -2.94 5.06
C LYS A 240 21.88 -1.81 4.27
N LYS A 241 21.21 -1.30 3.22
CA LYS A 241 21.75 -0.17 2.44
C LYS A 241 21.69 1.13 3.24
N LEU A 242 20.61 1.38 3.98
CA LEU A 242 20.47 2.57 4.80
C LEU A 242 21.45 2.58 5.98
N ASP A 243 21.71 1.42 6.61
CA ASP A 243 22.74 1.32 7.65
C ASP A 243 24.15 1.63 7.12
N LYS A 244 24.48 1.13 5.92
CA LYS A 244 25.76 1.45 5.26
C LYS A 244 25.91 2.94 4.91
N LEU A 245 24.81 3.65 4.74
CA LEU A 245 24.78 5.09 4.47
C LEU A 245 24.66 5.93 5.74
N ASP A 246 24.76 5.31 6.93
CA ASP A 246 24.57 5.96 8.24
C ASP A 246 23.24 6.75 8.31
N ALA A 247 22.20 6.23 7.65
CA ALA A 247 20.95 6.94 7.52
C ALA A 247 20.16 6.93 8.84
N PRO A 248 19.47 8.02 9.20
CA PRO A 248 18.63 8.06 10.40
C PRO A 248 17.65 6.89 10.44
N ALA A 249 17.38 6.34 11.62
CA ALA A 249 16.54 5.13 11.80
C ALA A 249 15.14 5.27 11.18
N TRP A 250 14.63 6.51 11.07
CA TRP A 250 13.32 6.83 10.51
C TRP A 250 13.35 7.19 9.02
N GLN A 251 14.50 7.14 8.34
CA GLN A 251 14.64 7.59 6.95
C GLN A 251 13.69 6.88 5.98
N LEU A 252 13.43 5.60 6.22
CA LEU A 252 12.47 4.81 5.47
C LEU A 252 11.67 4.00 6.46
N GLY A 253 10.38 3.86 6.20
CA GLY A 253 9.78 2.60 6.55
C GLY A 253 8.45 2.33 5.88
N VAL A 254 7.99 1.11 6.11
CA VAL A 254 6.93 0.45 5.37
C VAL A 254 5.91 -0.06 6.38
N GLN A 255 4.70 0.48 6.36
CA GLN A 255 3.58 -0.11 7.07
C GLN A 255 2.83 -1.06 6.17
N PHE A 256 2.45 -2.20 6.72
CA PHE A 256 1.38 -3.00 6.16
C PHE A 256 0.10 -2.76 6.92
N PHE A 257 -0.93 -2.32 6.19
CA PHE A 257 -2.27 -2.16 6.69
C PHE A 257 -3.17 -3.17 6.01
N GLN A 258 -3.51 -4.21 6.76
CA GLN A 258 -4.35 -5.27 6.24
C GLN A 258 -5.79 -4.81 6.12
N VAL A 259 -6.47 -5.14 5.02
CA VAL A 259 -7.92 -4.98 4.84
C VAL A 259 -8.56 -6.37 4.81
N GLY A 260 -9.76 -6.49 5.37
CA GLY A 260 -10.44 -7.78 5.44
C GLY A 260 -10.01 -8.64 6.62
N ARG A 261 -10.12 -9.97 6.46
CA ARG A 261 -10.01 -10.96 7.56
C ARG A 261 -9.27 -12.22 7.15
N ASP A 262 -8.36 -12.09 6.19
CA ASP A 262 -7.54 -13.21 5.77
C ASP A 262 -6.51 -13.50 6.88
N GLU A 263 -6.65 -14.62 7.57
CA GLU A 263 -5.75 -14.97 8.67
C GLU A 263 -4.36 -15.42 8.17
N GLU A 264 -4.24 -15.89 6.93
CA GLU A 264 -2.95 -16.22 6.32
C GLU A 264 -2.18 -14.95 5.99
N ALA A 265 -2.84 -13.99 5.33
CA ALA A 265 -2.26 -12.67 5.08
C ALA A 265 -1.85 -11.99 6.40
N LYS A 266 -2.70 -12.06 7.43
CA LYS A 266 -2.41 -11.50 8.75
C LYS A 266 -1.15 -12.12 9.37
N ARG A 267 -1.02 -13.45 9.33
CA ARG A 267 0.14 -14.16 9.87
C ARG A 267 1.42 -13.81 9.10
N HIS A 268 1.34 -13.77 7.77
CA HIS A 268 2.47 -13.41 6.92
C HIS A 268 2.96 -11.98 7.23
N LEU A 269 2.04 -11.01 7.30
CA LEU A 269 2.38 -9.62 7.63
C LEU A 269 2.92 -9.47 9.05
N GLN A 270 2.42 -10.23 10.02
CA GLN A 270 2.97 -10.24 11.39
C GLN A 270 4.39 -10.81 11.42
N GLN A 271 4.65 -11.88 10.65
CA GLN A 271 5.98 -12.46 10.52
C GLN A 271 6.97 -11.45 9.92
N LEU A 272 6.55 -10.67 8.90
CA LEU A 272 7.37 -9.61 8.34
C LEU A 272 7.73 -8.49 9.34
N ASP A 273 6.87 -8.24 10.33
CA ASP A 273 7.09 -7.23 11.37
C ASP A 273 8.04 -7.76 12.47
N ASP A 274 7.77 -8.97 12.97
CA ASP A 274 8.49 -9.53 14.13
C ASP A 274 9.83 -10.20 13.75
N GLU A 275 9.92 -10.82 12.58
CA GLU A 275 10.99 -11.77 12.23
C GLU A 275 11.93 -11.28 11.12
N LEU A 276 11.79 -10.03 10.63
CA LEU A 276 12.61 -9.56 9.50
C LEU A 276 14.12 -9.61 9.77
N ALA A 277 14.53 -9.28 11.01
CA ALA A 277 15.92 -9.36 11.44
C ALA A 277 16.41 -10.83 11.46
N GLU A 278 15.61 -11.74 12.00
CA GLU A 278 15.89 -13.18 12.05
C GLU A 278 16.03 -13.77 10.64
N ILE A 279 15.08 -13.47 9.75
CA ILE A 279 15.09 -13.91 8.35
C ILE A 279 16.36 -13.42 7.63
N SER A 280 16.82 -12.21 7.97
CA SER A 280 18.02 -11.63 7.36
C SER A 280 19.34 -12.23 7.83
N GLY A 281 19.32 -13.01 8.92
CA GLY A 281 20.50 -13.52 9.63
C GLY A 281 21.36 -12.43 10.26
N ASP A 282 20.76 -11.28 10.57
CA ASP A 282 21.43 -10.07 11.07
C ASP A 282 20.58 -9.47 12.21
N ASP A 283 20.90 -9.82 13.45
CA ASP A 283 20.16 -9.40 14.64
C ASP A 283 20.23 -7.87 14.88
N GLU A 284 21.19 -7.18 14.23
CA GLU A 284 21.35 -5.73 14.30
C GLU A 284 20.66 -4.99 13.15
N LEU A 285 19.93 -5.71 12.28
CA LEU A 285 19.20 -5.11 11.18
C LEU A 285 18.26 -4.02 11.69
N ARG A 286 18.37 -2.81 11.13
CA ARG A 286 17.42 -1.75 11.44
C ARG A 286 15.99 -2.18 11.14
N ASP A 287 15.11 -1.91 12.08
CA ASP A 287 13.67 -2.08 11.91
C ASP A 287 13.11 -0.96 11.02
N ILE A 288 12.47 -1.36 9.92
CA ILE A 288 11.82 -0.47 8.95
C ILE A 288 10.36 -0.89 8.65
N VAL A 289 9.88 -2.02 9.20
CA VAL A 289 8.56 -2.58 8.91
C VAL A 289 7.67 -2.37 10.14
N ASP A 290 6.38 -2.18 9.92
CA ASP A 290 5.38 -2.23 10.98
C ASP A 290 4.09 -2.80 10.41
N THR A 291 3.39 -3.65 11.17
CA THR A 291 2.12 -4.23 10.72
C THR A 291 0.97 -3.77 11.61
N VAL A 292 -0.08 -3.23 10.98
CA VAL A 292 -1.31 -2.86 11.67
C VAL A 292 -2.46 -3.71 11.12
N PRO A 293 -2.96 -4.69 11.87
CA PRO A 293 -4.12 -5.46 11.45
C PRO A 293 -5.37 -4.59 11.49
N PHE A 294 -6.33 -4.90 10.62
CA PHE A 294 -7.65 -4.29 10.70
C PHE A 294 -8.34 -4.66 12.02
N THR A 295 -8.44 -3.71 12.95
CA THR A 295 -9.10 -3.89 14.25
C THR A 295 -10.53 -3.35 14.20
N GLY A 296 -11.36 -3.91 13.32
CA GLY A 296 -12.80 -3.66 13.33
C GLY A 296 -13.53 -4.71 14.16
N ALA A 297 -13.98 -4.36 15.37
CA ALA A 297 -14.95 -5.18 16.09
C ALA A 297 -16.17 -5.44 15.18
N GLY A 298 -16.53 -6.71 14.95
CA GLY A 298 -17.78 -7.10 14.27
C GLY A 298 -17.86 -6.92 12.75
N GLY A 299 -16.80 -6.49 12.06
CA GLY A 299 -16.87 -6.23 10.60
C GLY A 299 -17.16 -4.79 10.24
N ALA A 300 -16.65 -3.87 11.05
CA ALA A 300 -16.52 -2.48 10.67
C ALA A 300 -15.82 -2.36 9.31
N GLN A 301 -16.16 -1.31 8.56
CA GLN A 301 -15.52 -0.96 7.29
C GLN A 301 -14.13 -0.37 7.53
N LEU A 302 -13.26 -0.40 6.53
CA LEU A 302 -12.08 0.45 6.53
C LEU A 302 -12.50 1.93 6.55
N THR A 303 -12.21 2.63 7.65
CA THR A 303 -12.54 4.05 7.83
C THR A 303 -11.30 4.94 7.64
N GLY A 304 -11.54 6.21 7.34
CA GLY A 304 -10.49 7.24 7.33
C GLY A 304 -9.73 7.28 8.67
N ASP A 305 -10.41 7.16 9.80
CA ASP A 305 -9.78 7.12 11.13
C ASP A 305 -8.83 5.94 11.30
N GLY A 306 -9.16 4.78 10.74
CA GLY A 306 -8.32 3.59 10.76
C GLY A 306 -7.01 3.83 10.01
N ILE A 307 -7.08 4.33 8.77
CA ILE A 307 -5.86 4.65 8.00
C ILE A 307 -5.10 5.80 8.66
N LEU A 308 -5.79 6.83 9.13
CA LEU A 308 -5.16 7.96 9.79
C LEU A 308 -4.36 7.49 11.00
N LYS A 309 -4.92 6.61 11.85
CA LYS A 309 -4.21 6.01 12.98
C LYS A 309 -2.94 5.27 12.55
N VAL A 310 -2.95 4.59 11.40
CA VAL A 310 -1.76 3.90 10.85
C VAL A 310 -0.71 4.92 10.46
N VAL A 311 -1.10 5.94 9.69
CA VAL A 311 -0.23 7.04 9.28
C VAL A 311 0.39 7.71 10.52
N LEU A 312 -0.41 8.00 11.56
CA LEU A 312 0.06 8.66 12.77
C LEU A 312 0.92 7.75 13.66
N GLY A 313 0.48 6.51 13.87
CA GLY A 313 1.10 5.57 14.80
C GLY A 313 2.51 5.21 14.39
N ALA A 314 2.73 5.00 13.10
CA ALA A 314 4.04 4.66 12.59
C ALA A 314 5.04 5.81 12.68
N VAL A 315 4.58 7.04 12.45
CA VAL A 315 5.45 8.22 12.56
C VAL A 315 5.79 8.49 14.03
N ASN A 316 4.81 8.37 14.93
CA ASN A 316 5.04 8.61 16.36
C ASN A 316 6.04 7.62 16.97
N ARG A 317 5.91 6.31 16.68
CA ARG A 317 6.88 5.27 17.12
C ARG A 317 8.31 5.56 16.66
N ARG A 318 8.47 6.16 15.47
CA ARG A 318 9.78 6.52 14.90
C ARG A 318 10.36 7.78 15.52
N LEU A 319 9.51 8.76 15.85
CA LEU A 319 9.91 9.98 16.55
C LEU A 319 10.28 9.73 18.01
N ASP A 320 9.58 8.82 18.70
CA ASP A 320 9.97 8.40 20.04
C ASP A 320 11.36 7.74 20.02
N ARG A 321 11.67 6.99 18.97
CA ARG A 321 13.03 6.45 18.73
C ARG A 321 14.07 7.55 18.49
N LYS A 322 13.71 8.65 17.80
CA LYS A 322 14.58 9.82 17.62
C LYS A 322 14.90 10.51 18.94
N LYS A 323 13.88 10.86 19.73
CA LYS A 323 14.06 11.49 21.04
C LYS A 323 14.91 10.65 21.97
N SER A 324 14.72 9.32 21.95
CA SER A 324 15.52 8.40 22.75
C SER A 324 17.01 8.40 22.35
N LYS A 325 17.35 8.42 21.06
CA LYS A 325 18.75 8.46 20.61
C LYS A 325 19.43 9.81 20.88
N ASP A 326 18.71 10.92 20.73
CA ASP A 326 19.25 12.26 20.99
C ASP A 326 19.51 12.48 22.49
N LEU A 327 18.79 11.78 23.39
CA LEU A 327 19.01 11.84 24.84
C LEU A 327 20.26 11.09 25.32
N HIS A 328 20.81 10.20 24.50
CA HIS A 328 21.97 9.35 24.83
C HIS A 328 23.27 9.78 24.14
N ARG A 329 23.31 10.98 23.52
CA ARG A 329 24.52 11.59 22.94
C ARG A 329 25.12 12.64 23.86
#